data_AF-A0A945Q6A3-F1
#
_entry.id   AF-A0A945Q6A3-F1
#
_cell.length_a   1.000
_cell.length_b   1.000
_cell.length_c   1.000
_cell.angle_alpha   90.00
_cell.angle_beta   90.00
_cell.angle_gamma   90.00
#
_symmetry.space_group_name_H-M   'P 1'
#
loop_
_entity.id
_entity.type
_entity.pdbx_description
1 polymer ?
#
loop_
_entity_poly.entity_id
_entity_poly.type
_entity_poly.pdbx_seq_one_letter_code
_entity_poly.pdbx_strand_id
1 'polypeptide(L)'
;MVGDNLKHDNPTFPMAPGPVGGPAAWRGPEMAASDDWIYRLSDAEISELESAASTCEAAGLDTLSITKADFPLPAFGARLASLRQDLLHGRGFAYVRGLPVERYDMAMLARLYFGIGVHIGDPVAQNRNGHMVAHVIDIGTSPDDPKQRITQTPVELPFHSDSVDVVALMCRNSARSGGESSIVSAVSVHDEILKRRPDLLEVLYQSIHIDRRGEIPEGMDPWFQLPVFNWHEGLLSTFGPLRPYIDSAQRFD
;
A
#
# COMPACT_ATOMS: atom_id res chain seq x y z
N MET A 1 -5.06 32.02 -17.01
CA MET A 1 -4.31 32.65 -15.91
C MET A 1 -4.72 31.93 -14.65
N VAL A 2 -3.89 30.98 -14.20
CA VAL A 2 -4.11 30.23 -12.96
C VAL A 2 -3.53 31.08 -11.85
N GLY A 3 -4.36 31.46 -10.88
CA GLY A 3 -3.96 32.31 -9.76
C GLY A 3 -3.01 31.56 -8.84
N ASP A 4 -1.80 32.07 -8.72
CA ASP A 4 -0.71 31.57 -7.88
C ASP A 4 -0.86 32.14 -6.46
N ASN A 5 -1.95 31.78 -5.77
CA ASN A 5 -2.39 32.43 -4.53
C ASN A 5 -2.19 31.65 -3.23
N LEU A 6 -1.58 30.47 -3.25
CA LEU A 6 -1.16 29.79 -2.02
C LEU A 6 0.28 30.18 -1.67
N LYS A 7 0.47 31.45 -1.31
CA LYS A 7 1.72 31.97 -0.74
C LYS A 7 1.76 31.72 0.77
N HIS A 8 2.02 30.48 1.15
CA HIS A 8 2.56 30.16 2.47
C HIS A 8 3.98 29.64 2.26
N ASP A 9 4.93 30.07 3.11
CA ASP A 9 6.32 29.59 3.08
C ASP A 9 6.31 28.07 3.08
N ASN A 10 6.47 27.45 1.90
CA ASN A 10 6.52 26.01 1.80
C ASN A 10 7.79 25.56 2.52
N PRO A 11 7.68 24.78 3.61
CA PRO A 11 8.86 24.29 4.30
C PRO A 11 9.73 23.55 3.30
N THR A 12 11.00 23.93 3.22
CA THR A 12 12.00 23.24 2.41
C THR A 12 12.52 22.07 3.23
N PHE A 13 12.17 20.86 2.80
CA PHE A 13 12.71 19.64 3.40
C PHE A 13 14.11 19.37 2.86
N PRO A 14 15.02 18.80 3.67
CA PRO A 14 16.31 18.41 3.15
C PRO A 14 16.11 17.40 2.01
N MET A 15 16.95 17.48 0.99
CA MET A 15 17.00 16.51 -0.11
C MET A 15 18.03 15.42 0.21
N ALA A 16 17.84 14.24 -0.40
CA ALA A 16 18.91 13.24 -0.43
C ALA A 16 20.18 13.86 -1.08
N PRO A 17 21.38 13.65 -0.51
CA PRO A 17 22.61 14.28 -1.00
C PRO A 17 23.11 13.71 -2.35
N GLY A 18 22.44 12.67 -2.87
CA GLY A 18 22.77 11.96 -4.09
C GLY A 18 21.76 10.83 -4.35
N PRO A 19 22.07 9.89 -5.26
CA PRO A 19 21.25 8.70 -5.46
C PRO A 19 21.09 7.92 -4.15
N VAL A 20 19.87 7.49 -3.86
CA VAL A 20 19.53 6.77 -2.63
C VAL A 20 19.99 5.32 -2.72
N GLY A 21 19.79 4.66 -3.88
CA GLY A 21 20.28 3.30 -4.11
C GLY A 21 19.75 2.24 -3.13
N GLY A 22 20.55 1.21 -2.89
CA GLY A 22 20.20 0.12 -1.97
C GLY A 22 19.22 -0.92 -2.53
N PRO A 23 18.74 -1.85 -1.69
CA PRO A 23 17.89 -2.97 -2.13
C PRO A 23 16.55 -2.56 -2.73
N ALA A 24 16.04 -1.38 -2.36
CA ALA A 24 14.82 -0.81 -2.92
C ALA A 24 15.02 -0.20 -4.31
N ALA A 25 16.25 0.08 -4.76
CA ALA A 25 16.54 0.71 -6.07
C ALA A 25 16.56 -0.27 -7.25
N TRP A 26 15.52 -1.09 -7.36
CA TRP A 26 15.37 -2.07 -8.45
C TRP A 26 14.60 -1.53 -9.66
N ARG A 27 14.77 -2.18 -10.82
CA ARG A 27 13.96 -1.93 -12.03
C ARG A 27 13.11 -3.15 -12.39
N GLY A 28 12.01 -2.89 -13.10
CA GLY A 28 11.10 -3.94 -13.59
C GLY A 28 11.80 -5.11 -14.30
N PRO A 29 12.71 -4.87 -15.27
CA PRO A 29 13.44 -5.94 -15.93
C PRO A 29 14.32 -6.78 -15.00
N GLU A 30 14.87 -6.20 -13.94
CA GLU A 30 15.69 -6.91 -12.95
C GLU A 30 14.79 -7.83 -12.11
N MET A 31 13.62 -7.35 -11.70
CA MET A 31 12.64 -8.16 -10.94
C MET A 31 12.00 -9.24 -11.81
N ALA A 32 11.79 -9.00 -13.11
CA ALA A 32 11.28 -9.99 -14.04
C ALA A 32 12.26 -11.14 -14.30
N ALA A 33 13.55 -10.92 -14.06
CA ALA A 33 14.61 -11.92 -14.26
C ALA A 33 14.86 -12.83 -13.03
N SER A 34 14.17 -12.60 -11.91
CA SER A 34 14.34 -13.36 -10.66
C SER A 34 12.99 -13.70 -10.03
N ASP A 35 12.95 -14.83 -9.31
CA ASP A 35 11.80 -15.25 -8.49
C ASP A 35 12.06 -15.00 -6.99
N ASP A 36 13.16 -14.34 -6.60
CA ASP A 36 13.57 -14.17 -5.20
C ASP A 36 12.61 -13.33 -4.36
N TRP A 37 11.69 -12.61 -5.01
CA TRP A 37 10.61 -11.84 -4.36
C TRP A 37 9.35 -12.68 -4.17
N ILE A 38 9.32 -13.92 -4.67
CA ILE A 38 8.19 -14.83 -4.54
C ILE A 38 8.46 -15.87 -3.44
N TYR A 39 7.68 -15.80 -2.37
CA TYR A 39 7.62 -16.86 -1.38
C TYR A 39 6.56 -17.90 -1.77
N ARG A 40 6.95 -19.16 -1.89
CA ARG A 40 6.02 -20.27 -2.18
C ARG A 40 5.68 -20.99 -0.89
N LEU A 41 4.40 -20.96 -0.53
CA LEU A 41 3.90 -21.70 0.62
C LEU A 41 4.07 -23.20 0.37
N SER A 42 4.59 -23.89 1.39
CA SER A 42 4.59 -25.35 1.44
C SER A 42 3.24 -25.89 1.90
N ASP A 43 2.96 -27.16 1.65
CA ASP A 43 1.75 -27.83 2.13
C ASP A 43 1.62 -27.76 3.66
N ALA A 44 2.75 -27.84 4.37
CA ALA A 44 2.78 -27.73 5.83
C ALA A 44 2.34 -26.34 6.31
N GLU A 45 2.78 -25.27 5.65
CA GLU A 45 2.39 -23.90 5.98
C GLU A 45 0.93 -23.62 5.59
N ILE A 46 0.45 -24.20 4.50
CA ILE A 46 -0.97 -24.12 4.12
C ILE A 46 -1.82 -24.79 5.19
N SER A 47 -1.48 -26.01 5.61
CA SER A 47 -2.21 -26.70 6.68
C SER A 47 -2.12 -25.98 8.02
N GLU A 48 -0.99 -25.33 8.33
CA GLU A 48 -0.82 -24.50 9.52
C GLU A 48 -1.77 -23.29 9.50
N LEU A 49 -1.81 -22.56 8.38
CA LEU A 49 -2.71 -21.42 8.18
C LEU A 49 -4.18 -21.82 8.32
N GLU A 50 -4.57 -22.95 7.71
CA GLU A 50 -5.92 -23.50 7.82
C GLU A 50 -6.27 -23.87 9.26
N SER A 51 -5.36 -24.56 9.95
CA SER A 51 -5.54 -24.95 11.35
C SER A 51 -5.70 -23.73 12.27
N ALA A 52 -4.90 -22.68 12.07
CA ALA A 52 -5.01 -21.46 12.86
C ALA A 52 -6.36 -20.76 12.62
N ALA A 53 -6.79 -20.62 11.36
CA ALA A 53 -8.06 -20.00 11.01
C ALA A 53 -9.27 -20.79 11.54
N SER A 54 -9.28 -22.12 11.41
CA SER A 54 -10.33 -22.97 11.98
C SER A 54 -10.34 -22.94 13.50
N THR A 55 -9.19 -22.76 14.16
CA THR A 55 -9.13 -22.60 15.62
C THR A 55 -9.81 -21.30 16.06
N CYS A 56 -9.53 -20.18 15.38
CA CYS A 56 -10.21 -18.91 15.65
C CYS A 56 -11.72 -19.00 15.41
N GLU A 57 -12.13 -19.69 14.34
CA GLU A 57 -13.54 -19.93 14.02
C GLU A 57 -14.24 -20.76 15.11
N ALA A 58 -13.63 -21.87 15.54
CA ALA A 58 -14.18 -22.73 16.59
C ALA A 58 -14.28 -22.01 17.95
N ALA A 59 -13.36 -21.08 18.22
CA ALA A 59 -13.40 -20.20 19.39
C ALA A 59 -14.44 -19.06 19.28
N GLY A 60 -15.11 -18.91 18.12
CA GLY A 60 -16.10 -17.86 17.89
C GLY A 60 -15.50 -16.45 17.82
N LEU A 61 -14.20 -16.34 17.49
CA LEU A 61 -13.54 -15.04 17.39
C LEU A 61 -14.06 -14.26 16.19
N ASP A 62 -14.33 -12.98 16.42
CA ASP A 62 -14.54 -12.05 15.31
C ASP A 62 -13.22 -11.89 14.53
N THR A 63 -13.32 -11.78 13.21
CA THR A 63 -12.13 -11.73 12.35
C THR A 63 -11.28 -10.51 12.68
N LEU A 64 -11.90 -9.37 13.01
CA LEU A 64 -11.18 -8.13 13.28
C LEU A 64 -10.60 -8.07 14.70
N SER A 65 -10.96 -9.02 15.57
CA SER A 65 -10.39 -9.17 16.91
C SER A 65 -9.23 -10.16 16.98
N ILE A 66 -8.94 -10.89 15.91
CA ILE A 66 -7.84 -11.87 15.87
C ILE A 66 -6.53 -11.14 16.15
N THR A 67 -5.78 -11.58 17.16
CA THR A 67 -4.42 -11.12 17.42
C THR A 67 -3.40 -12.11 16.90
N LYS A 68 -2.12 -11.70 16.87
CA LYS A 68 -1.00 -12.60 16.57
C LYS A 68 -0.96 -13.84 17.49
N ALA A 69 -1.40 -13.69 18.75
CA ALA A 69 -1.42 -14.79 19.71
C ALA A 69 -2.56 -15.79 19.44
N ASP A 70 -3.70 -15.31 18.93
CA ASP A 70 -4.85 -16.15 18.58
C ASP A 70 -4.61 -16.95 17.29
N PHE A 71 -3.69 -16.48 16.45
CA PHE A 71 -3.36 -17.08 15.14
C PHE A 71 -1.90 -17.58 15.11
N PRO A 72 -1.52 -18.62 15.87
CA PRO A 72 -0.12 -19.05 15.97
C PRO A 72 0.37 -19.68 14.67
N LEU A 73 1.54 -19.24 14.18
CA LEU A 73 2.23 -19.77 12.99
C LEU A 73 3.68 -20.19 13.30
N PRO A 74 3.91 -21.30 14.02
CA PRO A 74 5.24 -21.80 14.33
C PRO A 74 6.20 -21.98 13.15
N ALA A 75 5.72 -22.46 12.00
CA ALA A 75 6.54 -22.68 10.80
C ALA A 75 6.62 -21.40 9.94
N PHE A 76 5.46 -20.83 9.57
CA PHE A 76 5.43 -19.70 8.64
C PHE A 76 5.77 -18.35 9.30
N GLY A 77 5.59 -18.21 10.61
CA GLY A 77 5.79 -16.95 11.34
C GLY A 77 7.21 -16.38 11.25
N ALA A 78 8.23 -17.25 11.28
CA ALA A 78 9.63 -16.82 11.09
C ALA A 78 9.86 -16.24 9.68
N ARG A 79 9.19 -16.81 8.68
CA ARG A 79 9.25 -16.28 7.32
C ARG A 79 8.51 -14.95 7.21
N LEU A 80 7.33 -14.81 7.81
CA LEU A 80 6.60 -13.55 7.84
C LEU A 80 7.43 -12.42 8.48
N ALA A 81 8.19 -12.71 9.54
CA ALA A 81 9.13 -11.75 10.11
C ALA A 81 10.24 -11.34 9.11
N SER A 82 10.79 -12.29 8.34
CA SER A 82 11.75 -11.99 7.27
C SER A 82 11.12 -11.17 6.14
N LEU A 83 9.88 -11.47 5.75
CA LEU A 83 9.16 -10.71 4.73
C LEU A 83 8.88 -9.28 5.20
N ARG A 84 8.56 -9.07 6.49
CA ARG A 84 8.46 -7.73 7.07
C ARG A 84 9.78 -6.96 6.94
N GLN A 85 10.93 -7.61 7.15
CA GLN A 85 12.23 -6.97 6.92
C GLN A 85 12.45 -6.60 5.45
N ASP A 86 12.09 -7.49 4.51
CA ASP A 86 12.17 -7.20 3.08
C ASP A 86 11.26 -6.04 2.65
N LEU A 87 10.09 -5.90 3.28
CA LEU A 87 9.14 -4.81 3.06
C LEU A 87 9.67 -3.47 3.59
N LEU A 88 10.22 -3.44 4.81
CA LEU A 88 10.61 -2.18 5.47
C LEU A 88 12.03 -1.72 5.13
N HIS A 89 12.94 -2.66 4.87
CA HIS A 89 14.38 -2.37 4.74
C HIS A 89 15.02 -3.03 3.50
N GLY A 90 14.27 -3.88 2.80
CA GLY A 90 14.72 -4.56 1.60
C GLY A 90 14.17 -3.91 0.33
N ARG A 91 13.59 -4.75 -0.53
CA ARG A 91 13.08 -4.34 -1.84
C ARG A 91 11.76 -3.58 -1.79
N GLY A 92 11.06 -3.58 -0.66
CA GLY A 92 9.79 -2.86 -0.50
C GLY A 92 8.54 -3.62 -0.97
N PHE A 93 8.67 -4.88 -1.40
CA PHE A 93 7.53 -5.73 -1.75
C PHE A 93 7.87 -7.22 -1.62
N ALA A 94 6.85 -8.05 -1.50
CA ALA A 94 6.96 -9.51 -1.58
C ALA A 94 5.67 -10.11 -2.14
N TYR A 95 5.77 -11.30 -2.74
CA TYR A 95 4.62 -12.05 -3.22
C TYR A 95 4.55 -13.42 -2.55
N VAL A 96 3.53 -13.65 -1.73
CA VAL A 96 3.24 -14.97 -1.16
C VAL A 96 2.32 -15.72 -2.12
N ARG A 97 2.78 -16.86 -2.64
CA ARG A 97 2.10 -17.66 -3.65
C ARG A 97 1.82 -19.07 -3.14
N GLY A 98 0.71 -19.66 -3.59
CA GLY A 98 0.38 -21.06 -3.35
C GLY A 98 -0.80 -21.28 -2.43
N LEU A 99 -1.38 -20.22 -1.85
CA LEU A 99 -2.60 -20.32 -1.06
C LEU A 99 -3.77 -20.77 -1.97
N PRO A 100 -4.42 -21.91 -1.70
CA PRO A 100 -5.46 -22.48 -2.56
C PRO A 100 -6.82 -21.87 -2.26
N VAL A 101 -6.94 -20.58 -2.62
CA VAL A 101 -8.07 -19.69 -2.31
C VAL A 101 -9.43 -20.21 -2.77
N GLU A 102 -9.46 -21.05 -3.81
CA GLU A 102 -10.67 -21.69 -4.34
C GLU A 102 -11.30 -22.71 -3.39
N ARG A 103 -10.56 -23.21 -2.40
CA ARG A 103 -11.07 -24.16 -1.39
C ARG A 103 -11.87 -23.48 -0.29
N TYR A 104 -11.84 -22.16 -0.22
CA TYR A 104 -12.30 -21.40 0.93
C TYR A 104 -13.52 -20.53 0.58
N ASP A 105 -14.43 -20.42 1.55
CA ASP A 105 -15.45 -19.38 1.50
C ASP A 105 -14.86 -18.01 1.89
N MET A 106 -15.69 -16.97 1.81
CA MET A 106 -15.25 -15.60 2.12
C MET A 106 -14.87 -15.41 3.59
N ALA A 107 -15.50 -16.13 4.51
CA ALA A 107 -15.25 -15.97 5.93
C ALA A 107 -13.89 -16.59 6.31
N MET A 108 -13.59 -17.77 5.78
CA MET A 108 -12.29 -18.41 5.90
C MET A 108 -11.19 -17.58 5.24
N LEU A 109 -11.41 -17.07 4.02
CA LEU A 109 -10.47 -16.17 3.34
C LEU A 109 -10.18 -14.91 4.16
N ALA A 110 -11.21 -14.27 4.72
CA ALA A 110 -11.03 -13.09 5.56
C ALA A 110 -10.18 -13.39 6.80
N ARG A 111 -10.40 -14.53 7.46
CA ARG A 111 -9.60 -14.98 8.62
C ARG A 111 -8.16 -15.29 8.24
N LEU A 112 -7.92 -15.98 7.13
CA LEU A 112 -6.58 -16.25 6.62
C LEU A 112 -5.83 -14.95 6.30
N TYR A 113 -6.49 -14.04 5.59
CA TYR A 113 -5.92 -12.74 5.21
C TYR A 113 -5.57 -11.89 6.43
N PHE A 114 -6.52 -11.73 7.36
CA PHE A 114 -6.32 -10.93 8.56
C PHE A 114 -5.30 -11.59 9.51
N GLY A 115 -5.37 -12.91 9.67
CA GLY A 115 -4.43 -13.71 10.44
C GLY A 115 -3.00 -13.60 9.94
N ILE A 116 -2.76 -13.60 8.63
CA ILE A 116 -1.43 -13.29 8.08
C ILE A 116 -1.04 -11.84 8.36
N GLY A 117 -1.98 -10.91 8.19
CA GLY A 117 -1.77 -9.47 8.41
C GLY A 117 -1.21 -9.14 9.80
N VAL A 118 -1.77 -9.73 10.86
CA VAL A 118 -1.34 -9.49 12.26
C VAL A 118 0.07 -10.01 12.58
N HIS A 119 0.66 -10.86 11.73
CA HIS A 119 2.07 -11.24 11.84
C HIS A 119 3.00 -10.26 11.11
N ILE A 120 2.49 -9.55 10.10
CA ILE A 120 3.24 -8.52 9.36
C ILE A 120 3.23 -7.19 10.11
N GLY A 121 2.12 -6.79 10.70
CA GLY A 121 2.00 -5.52 11.43
C GLY A 121 0.64 -5.35 12.10
N ASP A 122 0.31 -4.12 12.45
CA ASP A 122 -0.96 -3.79 13.09
C ASP A 122 -1.99 -3.40 12.00
N PRO A 123 -3.10 -4.13 11.84
CA PRO A 123 -4.13 -3.73 10.90
C PRO A 123 -4.73 -2.38 11.28
N VAL A 124 -4.98 -1.53 10.29
CA VAL A 124 -5.58 -0.19 10.47
C VAL A 124 -6.81 0.00 9.59
N ALA A 125 -7.68 0.93 9.97
CA ALA A 125 -8.86 1.27 9.20
C ALA A 125 -8.48 1.94 7.87
N GLN A 126 -9.11 1.50 6.78
CA GLN A 126 -8.87 2.01 5.43
C GLN A 126 -9.74 3.22 5.07
N ASN A 127 -10.71 3.57 5.92
CA ASN A 127 -11.63 4.69 5.75
C ASN A 127 -12.28 5.12 7.07
N ARG A 128 -12.94 6.27 7.04
CA ARG A 128 -13.77 6.78 8.15
C ARG A 128 -14.86 5.81 8.67
N ASN A 129 -15.29 4.81 7.88
CA ASN A 129 -16.29 3.83 8.30
C ASN A 129 -15.67 2.65 9.08
N GLY A 130 -14.34 2.64 9.27
CA GLY A 130 -13.66 1.58 10.02
C GLY A 130 -13.46 0.29 9.24
N HIS A 131 -13.57 0.28 7.90
CA HIS A 131 -13.31 -0.93 7.13
C HIS A 131 -11.85 -1.35 7.25
N MET A 132 -11.61 -2.53 7.85
CA MET A 132 -10.26 -3.10 8.01
C MET A 132 -9.85 -3.96 6.81
N VAL A 133 -10.84 -4.65 6.21
CA VAL A 133 -10.69 -5.46 4.99
C VAL A 133 -11.70 -4.95 3.98
N ALA A 134 -11.22 -4.59 2.79
CA ALA A 134 -12.06 -4.07 1.71
C ALA A 134 -12.00 -4.98 0.49
N HIS A 135 -13.12 -5.11 -0.22
CA HIS A 135 -13.15 -5.77 -1.52
C HIS A 135 -12.72 -4.80 -2.62
N VAL A 136 -11.77 -5.24 -3.44
CA VAL A 136 -11.38 -4.59 -4.69
C VAL A 136 -12.06 -5.36 -5.82
N ILE A 137 -13.23 -4.88 -6.23
CA ILE A 137 -14.11 -5.53 -7.21
C ILE A 137 -14.90 -4.47 -7.97
N ASP A 138 -15.15 -4.68 -9.26
CA ASP A 138 -16.12 -3.85 -9.99
C ASP A 138 -17.54 -4.13 -9.49
N ILE A 139 -18.20 -3.11 -8.93
CA ILE A 139 -19.59 -3.20 -8.45
C ILE A 139 -20.59 -2.53 -9.41
N GLY A 140 -20.14 -2.13 -10.61
CA GLY A 140 -20.97 -1.51 -11.64
C GLY A 140 -21.29 -0.03 -11.39
N THR A 141 -20.48 0.65 -10.58
CA THR A 141 -20.62 2.10 -10.33
C THR A 141 -19.88 2.91 -11.39
N SER A 142 -20.34 4.16 -11.60
CA SER A 142 -19.66 5.08 -12.50
C SER A 142 -18.30 5.48 -11.92
N PRO A 143 -17.21 5.44 -12.71
CA PRO A 143 -15.91 5.94 -12.28
C PRO A 143 -15.89 7.46 -12.05
N ASP A 144 -16.86 8.18 -12.61
CA ASP A 144 -16.98 9.64 -12.46
C ASP A 144 -17.74 10.05 -11.17
N ASP A 145 -18.29 9.10 -10.41
CA ASP A 145 -18.95 9.43 -9.13
C ASP A 145 -17.88 9.76 -8.08
N PRO A 146 -17.77 11.02 -7.62
CA PRO A 146 -16.73 11.43 -6.68
C PRO A 146 -16.86 10.79 -5.30
N LYS A 147 -17.99 10.12 -5.00
CA LYS A 147 -18.24 9.40 -3.75
C LYS A 147 -17.77 7.95 -3.79
N GLN A 148 -17.47 7.40 -4.96
CA GLN A 148 -17.06 6.00 -5.11
C GLN A 148 -15.55 5.86 -5.06
N ARG A 149 -15.10 4.70 -4.57
CA ARG A 149 -13.68 4.35 -4.61
C ARG A 149 -13.34 3.81 -6.00
N ILE A 150 -12.22 4.25 -6.56
CA ILE A 150 -11.74 3.76 -7.87
C ILE A 150 -11.55 2.24 -7.84
N THR A 151 -11.16 1.68 -6.70
CA THR A 151 -11.03 0.22 -6.47
C THR A 151 -12.34 -0.56 -6.62
N GLN A 152 -13.47 0.13 -6.79
CA GLN A 152 -14.80 -0.45 -6.99
C GLN A 152 -15.30 -0.37 -8.45
N THR A 153 -14.39 -0.03 -9.37
CA THR A 153 -14.69 0.21 -10.79
C THR A 153 -13.69 -0.54 -11.68
N PRO A 154 -13.95 -0.69 -12.99
CA PRO A 154 -13.04 -1.42 -13.89
C PRO A 154 -11.90 -0.56 -14.46
N VAL A 155 -11.73 0.69 -14.01
CA VAL A 155 -10.75 1.62 -14.60
C VAL A 155 -9.34 1.39 -14.05
N GLU A 156 -8.34 1.77 -14.85
CA GLU A 156 -6.94 1.75 -14.42
C GLU A 156 -6.74 2.68 -13.22
N LEU A 157 -6.10 2.17 -12.17
CA LEU A 157 -5.67 2.95 -11.03
C LEU A 157 -4.20 3.36 -11.23
N PRO A 158 -3.89 4.67 -11.36
CA PRO A 158 -2.51 5.12 -11.54
C PRO A 158 -1.61 4.73 -10.37
N PHE A 159 -0.29 4.75 -10.59
CA PHE A 159 0.67 4.57 -9.50
C PHE A 159 0.40 5.54 -8.35
N HIS A 160 0.31 4.99 -7.15
CA HIS A 160 0.10 5.72 -5.91
C HIS A 160 0.69 4.93 -4.74
N SER A 161 0.75 5.56 -3.58
CA SER A 161 0.99 4.91 -2.29
C SER A 161 -0.15 5.24 -1.34
N ASP A 162 -0.61 4.26 -0.58
CA ASP A 162 -1.57 4.48 0.49
C ASP A 162 -0.90 5.08 1.73
N SER A 163 -1.69 5.69 2.61
CA SER A 163 -1.22 6.30 3.87
C SER A 163 -0.97 5.27 4.98
N VAL A 164 -0.20 4.22 4.68
CA VAL A 164 0.17 3.12 5.60
C VAL A 164 1.58 2.62 5.27
N ASP A 165 2.22 1.92 6.23
CA ASP A 165 3.56 1.35 6.01
C ASP A 165 3.55 0.19 5.01
N VAL A 166 2.50 -0.63 5.03
CA VAL A 166 2.36 -1.82 4.18
C VAL A 166 0.92 -1.97 3.71
N VAL A 167 0.75 -2.13 2.39
CA VAL A 167 -0.51 -2.54 1.76
C VAL A 167 -0.40 -4.02 1.39
N ALA A 168 -1.42 -4.79 1.75
CA ALA A 168 -1.54 -6.19 1.34
C ALA A 168 -2.76 -6.37 0.42
N LEU A 169 -2.66 -7.31 -0.50
CA LEU A 169 -3.75 -7.74 -1.38
C LEU A 169 -3.76 -9.25 -1.43
N MET A 170 -4.96 -9.84 -1.39
CA MET A 170 -5.17 -11.27 -1.60
C MET A 170 -6.12 -11.48 -2.76
N CYS A 171 -5.62 -12.12 -3.82
CA CYS A 171 -6.42 -12.43 -4.99
C CYS A 171 -7.29 -13.67 -4.72
N ARG A 172 -8.61 -13.51 -4.74
CA ARG A 172 -9.56 -14.63 -4.74
C ARG A 172 -9.86 -15.11 -6.15
N ASN A 173 -10.12 -14.17 -7.06
CA ASN A 173 -10.45 -14.44 -8.45
C ASN A 173 -9.64 -13.49 -9.33
N SER A 174 -8.92 -14.04 -10.30
CA SER A 174 -8.31 -13.22 -11.34
C SER A 174 -9.38 -12.64 -12.25
N ALA A 175 -9.16 -11.42 -12.74
CA ALA A 175 -10.03 -10.81 -13.73
C ALA A 175 -10.03 -11.63 -15.04
N ARG A 176 -11.15 -11.61 -15.77
CA ARG A 176 -11.24 -12.28 -17.08
C ARG A 176 -10.34 -11.62 -18.13
N SER A 177 -10.12 -10.32 -18.00
CA SER A 177 -9.28 -9.48 -18.85
C SER A 177 -8.90 -8.23 -18.04
N GLY A 178 -7.67 -7.76 -18.17
CA GLY A 178 -7.15 -6.69 -17.32
C GLY A 178 -6.87 -7.19 -15.90
N GLY A 179 -6.85 -6.26 -14.93
CA GLY A 179 -6.65 -6.58 -13.51
C GLY A 179 -5.20 -6.89 -13.16
N GLU A 180 -4.26 -6.58 -14.05
CA GLU A 180 -2.83 -6.65 -13.76
C GLU A 180 -2.47 -5.65 -12.66
N SER A 181 -1.69 -6.11 -11.68
CA SER A 181 -1.09 -5.23 -10.67
C SER A 181 0.30 -4.83 -11.11
N SER A 182 0.60 -3.53 -11.09
CA SER A 182 1.92 -2.99 -11.38
C SER A 182 2.49 -2.32 -10.14
N ILE A 183 3.79 -2.51 -9.91
CA ILE A 183 4.54 -1.85 -8.85
C ILE A 183 5.76 -1.15 -9.44
N VAL A 184 6.19 -0.07 -8.79
CA VAL A 184 7.39 0.68 -9.17
C VAL A 184 8.17 1.04 -7.91
N SER A 185 9.50 1.00 -7.99
CA SER A 185 10.35 1.49 -6.91
C SER A 185 10.37 3.02 -6.92
N ALA A 186 9.90 3.62 -5.81
CA ALA A 186 10.03 5.05 -5.60
C ALA A 186 11.49 5.51 -5.50
N VAL A 187 12.39 4.66 -5.00
CA VAL A 187 13.83 4.92 -4.96
C VAL A 187 14.42 5.01 -6.37
N SER A 188 14.07 4.05 -7.24
CA SER A 188 14.52 4.09 -8.64
C SER A 188 13.94 5.26 -9.41
N VAL A 189 12.69 5.64 -9.13
CA VAL A 189 12.06 6.84 -9.70
C VAL A 189 12.80 8.09 -9.24
N HIS A 190 13.05 8.23 -7.93
CA HIS A 190 13.84 9.33 -7.37
C HIS A 190 15.19 9.46 -8.06
N ASP A 191 15.96 8.37 -8.12
CA ASP A 191 17.33 8.37 -8.65
C ASP A 191 17.36 8.66 -10.16
N GLU A 192 16.35 8.23 -10.92
CA GLU A 192 16.23 8.57 -12.33
C GLU A 192 15.83 10.04 -12.55
N ILE A 193 14.98 10.62 -11.70
CA ILE A 193 14.64 12.06 -11.78
C ILE A 193 15.87 12.89 -11.40
N LEU A 194 16.60 12.53 -10.33
CA LEU A 194 17.86 13.17 -9.95
C LEU A 194 18.84 13.25 -11.13
N LYS A 195 18.96 12.14 -11.87
CA LYS A 195 19.84 12.05 -13.04
C LYS A 195 19.39 12.90 -14.23
N ARG A 196 18.08 12.95 -14.50
CA ARG A 196 17.55 13.54 -15.75
C ARG A 196 17.10 14.98 -15.60
N ARG A 197 16.50 15.33 -14.46
CA ARG A 197 15.82 16.59 -14.16
C ARG A 197 15.92 16.91 -12.66
N PRO A 198 17.13 17.17 -12.13
CA PRO A 198 17.31 17.51 -10.72
C PRO A 198 16.52 18.77 -10.31
N ASP A 199 16.27 19.66 -11.27
CA ASP A 199 15.42 20.84 -11.09
C ASP A 199 13.95 20.48 -10.78
N LEU A 200 13.42 19.40 -11.38
CA LEU A 200 12.09 18.90 -11.05
C LEU A 200 12.10 18.05 -9.78
N LEU A 201 13.22 17.39 -9.46
CA LEU A 201 13.34 16.67 -8.19
C LEU A 201 13.19 17.63 -7.01
N GLU A 202 13.83 18.80 -7.08
CA GLU A 202 13.71 19.84 -6.03
C GLU A 202 12.26 20.22 -5.75
N VAL A 203 11.43 20.34 -6.80
CA VAL A 203 9.99 20.60 -6.65
C VAL A 203 9.26 19.45 -5.93
N LEU A 204 9.66 18.20 -6.17
CA LEU A 204 9.04 17.02 -5.52
C LEU A 204 9.40 16.88 -4.03
N TYR A 205 10.40 17.63 -3.54
CA TYR A 205 10.71 17.77 -2.11
C TYR A 205 9.98 18.95 -1.46
N GLN A 206 9.21 19.74 -2.21
CA GLN A 206 8.38 20.81 -1.66
C GLN A 206 6.98 20.29 -1.30
N SER A 207 6.39 20.87 -0.26
CA SER A 207 5.01 20.57 0.13
C SER A 207 4.03 20.80 -1.01
N ILE A 208 3.16 19.82 -1.26
CA ILE A 208 1.99 19.95 -2.14
C ILE A 208 0.71 19.78 -1.33
N HIS A 209 -0.35 20.48 -1.73
CA HIS A 209 -1.66 20.39 -1.11
C HIS A 209 -2.41 19.15 -1.64
N ILE A 210 -3.01 18.40 -0.72
CA ILE A 210 -3.67 17.12 -1.01
C ILE A 210 -5.04 17.12 -0.33
N ASP A 211 -6.09 16.94 -1.13
CA ASP A 211 -7.48 16.91 -0.68
C ASP A 211 -7.76 15.71 0.24
N ARG A 212 -8.39 15.95 1.41
CA ARG A 212 -8.82 14.88 2.33
C ARG A 212 -10.10 14.16 1.89
N ARG A 213 -10.71 14.56 0.77
CA ARG A 213 -11.89 13.93 0.17
C ARG A 213 -13.09 13.82 1.12
N GLY A 214 -13.21 14.77 2.06
CA GLY A 214 -14.27 14.79 3.06
C GLY A 214 -14.01 13.91 4.30
N GLU A 215 -12.86 13.24 4.39
CA GLU A 215 -12.36 12.57 5.60
C GLU A 215 -11.55 13.57 6.44
N ILE A 216 -12.22 14.61 6.94
CA ILE A 216 -11.61 15.75 7.64
C ILE A 216 -11.70 15.52 9.16
N PRO A 217 -10.57 15.32 9.85
CA PRO A 217 -10.57 15.25 11.31
C PRO A 217 -11.03 16.58 11.94
N GLU A 218 -11.56 16.51 13.16
CA GLU A 218 -11.98 17.71 13.88
C GLU A 218 -10.81 18.71 14.02
N GLY A 219 -11.07 19.98 13.65
CA GLY A 219 -10.08 21.06 13.74
C GLY A 219 -9.00 21.06 12.64
N MET A 220 -9.10 20.18 11.64
CA MET A 220 -8.15 20.14 10.51
C MET A 220 -8.73 20.81 9.26
N ASP A 221 -7.84 21.32 8.42
CA ASP A 221 -8.18 21.79 7.08
C ASP A 221 -8.71 20.66 6.19
N PRO A 222 -9.53 20.97 5.17
CA PRO A 222 -10.05 19.99 4.23
C PRO A 222 -8.99 19.40 3.29
N TRP A 223 -7.73 19.84 3.44
CA TRP A 223 -6.54 19.36 2.76
C TRP A 223 -5.41 19.14 3.79
N PHE A 224 -4.31 18.54 3.33
CA PHE A 224 -3.05 18.50 4.08
C PHE A 224 -1.88 18.75 3.13
N GLN A 225 -0.71 19.04 3.71
CA GLN A 225 0.52 19.24 2.96
C GLN A 225 1.50 18.12 3.24
N LEU A 226 2.08 17.56 2.18
CA LEU A 226 3.17 16.60 2.26
C LEU A 226 3.95 16.64 0.94
N PRO A 227 5.29 16.65 0.93
CA PRO A 227 6.04 16.52 -0.30
C PRO A 227 5.97 15.07 -0.82
N VAL A 228 6.27 14.88 -2.11
CA VAL A 228 6.29 13.55 -2.72
C VAL A 228 7.47 12.74 -2.19
N PHE A 229 8.64 13.36 -2.08
CA PHE A 229 9.83 12.78 -1.47
C PHE A 229 10.19 13.50 -0.17
N ASN A 230 10.53 12.71 0.84
CA ASN A 230 10.97 13.18 2.14
C ASN A 230 12.29 12.50 2.47
N TRP A 231 13.29 13.29 2.85
CA TRP A 231 14.55 12.76 3.36
C TRP A 231 14.67 13.06 4.85
N HIS A 232 14.88 12.02 5.65
CA HIS A 232 15.03 12.18 7.08
C HIS A 232 15.95 11.09 7.63
N GLU A 233 16.93 11.46 8.45
CA GLU A 233 17.87 10.53 9.10
C GLU A 233 18.51 9.49 8.16
N GLY A 234 18.81 9.89 6.92
CA GLY A 234 19.43 9.00 5.93
C GLY A 234 18.46 8.06 5.21
N LEU A 235 17.15 8.25 5.40
CA LEU A 235 16.09 7.44 4.80
C LEU A 235 15.22 8.29 3.88
N LEU A 236 14.85 7.71 2.73
CA LEU A 236 13.86 8.26 1.82
C LEU A 236 12.49 7.66 2.18
N SER A 237 11.52 8.52 2.48
CA SER A 237 10.10 8.14 2.45
C SER A 237 9.38 8.85 1.32
N THR A 238 8.35 8.21 0.80
CA THR A 238 7.60 8.70 -0.36
C THR A 238 6.12 8.74 -0.05
N PHE A 239 5.43 9.73 -0.59
CA PHE A 239 3.98 9.71 -0.71
C PHE A 239 3.62 10.07 -2.15
N GLY A 240 3.16 9.08 -2.90
CA GLY A 240 2.65 9.26 -4.25
C GLY A 240 1.13 9.40 -4.21
N PRO A 241 0.56 10.60 -4.02
CA PRO A 241 -0.89 10.78 -4.07
C PRO A 241 -1.42 10.56 -5.48
N LEU A 242 -2.69 10.16 -5.58
CA LEU A 242 -3.41 10.21 -6.83
C LEU A 242 -3.50 11.66 -7.32
N ARG A 243 -3.16 11.90 -8.59
CA ARG A 243 -3.19 13.24 -9.20
C ARG A 243 -4.53 13.98 -9.01
N PRO A 244 -5.70 13.32 -9.14
CA PRO A 244 -6.99 13.95 -8.85
C PRO A 244 -7.09 14.55 -7.44
N TYR A 245 -6.36 14.04 -6.44
CA TYR A 245 -6.42 14.57 -5.07
C TYR A 245 -5.62 15.88 -4.94
N ILE A 246 -4.56 16.04 -5.73
CA ILE A 246 -3.80 17.29 -5.84
C ILE A 246 -4.64 18.34 -6.56
N ASP A 247 -5.19 18.00 -7.73
CA ASP A 247 -5.95 18.94 -8.56
C ASP A 247 -7.22 19.40 -7.82
N SER A 248 -7.87 18.48 -7.10
CA SER A 248 -9.07 18.75 -6.32
C SER A 248 -8.81 19.61 -5.08
N ALA A 249 -7.58 19.66 -4.55
CA ALA A 249 -7.23 20.54 -3.44
C ALA A 249 -7.30 22.02 -3.82
N GLN A 250 -7.14 22.34 -5.11
CA GLN A 250 -7.17 23.72 -5.63
C GLN A 250 -8.55 24.38 -5.57
N ARG A 251 -9.60 23.64 -5.16
CA ARG A 251 -10.94 24.21 -4.92
C ARG A 251 -11.05 24.94 -3.57
N PHE A 252 -10.08 24.72 -2.69
CA PHE A 252 -10.02 25.34 -1.37
C PHE A 252 -9.11 26.55 -1.49
N ASP A 253 -9.70 27.75 -1.46
CA ASP A 253 -9.01 29.04 -1.55
C ASP A 253 -8.06 29.28 -0.36
#